data_AF-A0A2E4ELK9-F1
#
_entry.id   AF-A0A2E4ELK9-F1
#
_cell.length_a   1.000
_cell.length_b   1.000
_cell.length_c   1.000
_cell.angle_alpha   90.00
_cell.angle_beta   90.00
_cell.angle_gamma   90.00
#
_symmetry.space_group_name_H-M   'P 1'
#
loop_
_entity.id
_entity.type
_entity.pdbx_description
1 polymer ?
#
loop_
_entity_poly.entity_id
_entity_poly.type
_entity_poly.pdbx_seq_one_letter_code
_entity_poly.pdbx_strand_id
1 'polypeptide(L)'
;MINTNKLISKFPEAQIPLEGVSSRLIQAGEQQFIFMEFENDTEVAPHSHNAQWGVVLDGEMEITISGEIHKLKKGDSYFIKKDEIHSAKIKAGYKDLTLFDQADRYKEK
;
A
#
# COMPACT_ATOMS: atom_id res chain seq x y z
N MET A 1 22.22 9.63 -10.78
CA MET A 1 21.00 9.06 -10.17
C MET A 1 20.85 7.63 -10.66
N ILE A 2 21.01 6.63 -9.79
CA ILE A 2 20.71 5.23 -10.11
C ILE A 2 19.18 5.10 -9.99
N ASN A 3 18.42 5.47 -11.03
CA ASN A 3 16.97 5.64 -10.91
C ASN A 3 16.17 4.85 -11.95
N THR A 4 16.58 3.61 -12.20
CA THR A 4 15.68 2.63 -12.82
C THR A 4 15.89 1.32 -12.09
N ASN A 5 15.11 1.09 -11.04
CA ASN A 5 15.19 -0.15 -10.27
C ASN A 5 14.54 -1.30 -11.06
N LYS A 6 15.30 -1.86 -12.02
CA LYS A 6 14.89 -2.99 -12.86
C LYS A 6 14.48 -4.23 -12.04
N LEU A 7 14.89 -4.32 -10.76
CA LEU A 7 14.49 -5.39 -9.86
C LEU A 7 12.98 -5.38 -9.59
N ILE A 8 12.41 -4.19 -9.39
CA ILE A 8 11.00 -4.01 -9.01
C ILE A 8 10.14 -3.82 -10.26
N SER A 9 10.64 -3.09 -11.27
CA SER A 9 9.84 -2.75 -12.45
C SER A 9 9.50 -3.95 -13.35
N LYS A 10 10.14 -5.11 -13.17
CA LYS A 10 9.87 -6.35 -13.91
C LYS A 10 8.57 -7.06 -13.52
N PHE A 11 8.02 -6.70 -12.35
CA PHE A 11 6.78 -7.29 -11.83
C PHE A 11 5.55 -6.62 -12.46
N PRO A 12 4.41 -7.33 -12.56
CA PRO A 12 3.19 -6.77 -13.11
C PRO A 12 2.64 -5.62 -12.24
N GLU A 13 1.84 -4.75 -12.85
CA GLU A 13 1.03 -3.79 -12.09
C GLU A 13 -0.17 -4.48 -11.48
N ALA A 14 -0.63 -4.00 -10.32
CA ALA A 14 -1.91 -4.40 -9.75
C ALA A 14 -3.05 -3.53 -10.30
N GLN A 15 -4.23 -4.13 -10.46
CA GLN A 15 -5.48 -3.42 -10.68
C GLN A 15 -5.94 -2.75 -9.37
N ILE A 16 -5.43 -1.55 -9.11
CA ILE A 16 -5.83 -0.73 -7.96
C ILE A 16 -6.99 0.18 -8.40
N PRO A 17 -8.14 0.18 -7.68
CA PRO A 17 -9.29 1.01 -8.03
C PRO A 17 -9.14 2.45 -7.54
N LEU A 18 -7.97 3.07 -7.79
CA LEU A 18 -7.62 4.44 -7.41
C LEU A 18 -6.89 5.11 -8.58
N GLU A 19 -7.24 6.35 -8.88
CA GLU A 19 -6.57 7.13 -9.92
C GLU A 19 -5.18 7.61 -9.45
N GLY A 20 -4.21 7.66 -10.36
CA GLY A 20 -2.86 8.16 -10.05
C GLY A 20 -2.05 7.25 -9.12
N VAL A 21 -2.38 5.95 -9.06
CA VAL A 21 -1.58 4.97 -8.31
C VAL A 21 -0.85 4.07 -9.30
N SER A 22 0.48 4.07 -9.22
CA SER A 22 1.32 3.08 -9.89
C SER A 22 1.74 2.00 -8.90
N SER A 23 1.85 0.76 -9.35
CA SER A 23 2.16 -0.35 -8.46
C SER A 23 2.96 -1.48 -9.10
N ARG A 24 3.65 -2.28 -8.27
CA ARG A 24 4.36 -3.50 -8.69
C ARG A 24 4.06 -4.63 -7.72
N LEU A 25 3.36 -5.67 -8.22
CA LEU A 25 2.81 -6.78 -7.46
C LEU A 25 3.70 -8.02 -7.54
N ILE A 26 3.97 -8.63 -6.39
CA ILE A 26 4.71 -9.89 -6.28
C ILE A 26 3.81 -10.90 -5.55
N GLN A 27 3.47 -11.99 -6.23
CA GLN A 27 2.81 -13.12 -5.60
C GLN A 27 3.81 -13.95 -4.79
N ALA A 28 3.51 -14.21 -3.51
CA ALA A 28 4.35 -14.97 -2.59
C ALA A 28 3.52 -16.04 -1.84
N GLY A 29 3.14 -17.10 -2.56
CA GLY A 29 2.26 -18.14 -1.99
C GLY A 29 0.88 -17.57 -1.67
N GLU A 30 0.47 -17.65 -0.40
CA GLU A 30 -0.80 -17.13 0.10
C GLU A 30 -0.79 -15.62 0.37
N GLN A 31 0.32 -14.94 0.06
CA GLN A 31 0.54 -13.53 0.35
C GLN A 31 0.86 -12.73 -0.91
N GLN A 32 0.62 -11.41 -0.83
CA GLN A 32 0.97 -10.47 -1.89
C GLN A 32 1.84 -9.33 -1.32
N PHE A 33 3.00 -9.10 -1.94
CA PHE A 33 3.76 -7.86 -1.74
C PHE A 33 3.42 -6.89 -2.85
N ILE A 34 3.23 -5.62 -2.50
CA ILE A 34 3.00 -4.56 -3.46
C ILE A 34 3.86 -3.35 -3.12
N PHE A 35 4.54 -2.82 -4.13
CA PHE A 35 5.09 -1.48 -4.09
C PHE A 35 4.06 -0.54 -4.68
N MET A 36 3.74 0.58 -4.02
CA MET A 36 2.84 1.60 -4.57
C MET A 36 3.47 2.98 -4.53
N GLU A 37 3.12 3.80 -5.51
CA GLU A 37 3.46 5.22 -5.59
C GLU A 37 2.22 6.00 -6.00
N PHE A 38 1.90 7.05 -5.21
CA PHE A 38 0.70 7.85 -5.34
C PHE A 38 1.06 9.23 -5.91
N GLU A 39 0.55 9.55 -7.09
CA GLU A 39 0.77 10.84 -7.75
C GLU A 39 -0.14 11.94 -7.19
N ASN A 40 -1.29 11.55 -6.64
CA ASN A 40 -2.34 12.46 -6.16
C ASN A 40 -2.57 12.33 -4.65
N ASP A 41 -3.10 13.40 -4.04
CA ASP A 41 -3.78 13.29 -2.76
C ASP A 41 -4.95 12.30 -2.91
N THR A 42 -4.96 11.25 -2.11
CA THR A 42 -5.86 10.12 -2.26
C THR A 42 -6.54 9.81 -0.92
N GLU A 43 -7.86 9.63 -0.94
CA GLU A 43 -8.62 9.13 0.21
C GLU A 43 -9.06 7.69 -0.05
N VAL A 44 -8.74 6.80 0.88
CA VAL A 44 -9.18 5.41 0.88
C VAL A 44 -10.31 5.29 1.88
N ALA A 45 -11.51 4.95 1.39
CA ALA A 45 -12.70 4.80 2.22
C ALA A 45 -12.53 3.67 3.28
N PRO A 46 -13.24 3.75 4.42
CA PRO A 46 -13.22 2.70 5.43
C PRO A 46 -13.57 1.32 4.84
N HIS A 47 -12.73 0.34 5.10
CA HIS A 47 -12.92 -1.05 4.67
C HIS A 47 -12.20 -2.02 5.62
N SER A 48 -12.31 -3.32 5.35
CA SER A 48 -11.59 -4.37 6.07
C SER A 48 -11.29 -5.55 5.13
N HIS A 49 -10.28 -6.33 5.50
CA HIS A 49 -9.85 -7.56 4.81
C HIS A 49 -8.91 -8.35 5.75
N ASN A 50 -8.21 -9.37 5.24
CA ASN A 50 -7.18 -10.07 6.00
C ASN A 50 -6.04 -9.14 6.45
N ALA A 51 -5.11 -9.67 7.23
CA ALA A 51 -4.03 -8.88 7.83
C ALA A 51 -3.16 -8.17 6.78
N GLN A 52 -2.71 -6.98 7.12
CA GLN A 52 -1.85 -6.14 6.30
C GLN A 52 -0.71 -5.58 7.15
N TRP A 53 0.50 -5.60 6.60
CA TRP A 53 1.66 -4.89 7.16
C TRP A 53 2.25 -3.99 6.10
N GLY A 54 2.59 -2.75 6.45
CA GLY A 54 3.16 -1.79 5.49
C GLY A 54 4.29 -0.97 6.07
N VAL A 55 5.16 -0.47 5.19
CA VAL A 55 6.27 0.43 5.51
C VAL A 55 6.22 1.64 4.59
N VAL A 56 6.26 2.83 5.17
CA VAL A 56 6.37 4.07 4.41
C VAL A 56 7.80 4.25 3.91
N LEU A 57 7.98 4.20 2.59
CA LEU A 57 9.28 4.37 1.94
C LEU A 57 9.58 5.84 1.66
N ASP A 58 8.55 6.64 1.38
CA ASP A 58 8.65 8.10 1.22
C ASP A 58 7.28 8.78 1.40
N GLY A 59 7.29 10.08 1.67
CA GLY A 59 6.06 10.87 1.84
C GLY A 59 5.36 10.67 3.20
N GLU A 60 4.07 11.06 3.24
CA GLU A 60 3.26 11.11 4.46
C GLU A 60 1.84 10.54 4.22
N MET A 61 1.31 9.87 5.24
CA MET A 61 -0.05 9.32 5.26
C MET A 61 -0.68 9.51 6.65
N GLU A 62 -1.97 9.77 6.70
CA GLU A 62 -2.79 9.60 7.89
C GLU A 62 -3.61 8.32 7.73
N ILE A 63 -3.40 7.32 8.60
CA ILE A 63 -4.17 6.08 8.62
C ILE A 63 -5.07 6.07 9.84
N THR A 64 -6.33 5.67 9.66
CA THR A 64 -7.25 5.40 10.77
C THR A 64 -7.42 3.90 10.91
N ILE A 65 -7.13 3.33 12.09
CA ILE A 65 -7.30 1.90 12.38
C ILE A 65 -8.19 1.79 13.61
N SER A 66 -9.32 1.10 13.50
CA SER A 66 -10.28 0.93 14.60
C SER A 66 -10.71 2.26 15.26
N GLY A 67 -10.77 3.35 14.48
CA GLY A 67 -11.13 4.69 14.94
C GLY A 67 -9.98 5.54 15.49
N GLU A 68 -8.78 4.98 15.63
CA GLU A 68 -7.59 5.71 16.06
C GLU A 68 -6.80 6.23 14.86
N ILE A 69 -6.45 7.51 14.90
CA ILE A 69 -5.70 8.19 13.83
C ILE A 69 -4.21 8.14 14.12
N HIS A 70 -3.43 7.69 13.14
CA HIS A 70 -1.98 7.65 13.17
C HIS A 70 -1.42 8.41 11.97
N LYS A 71 -0.47 9.31 12.22
CA LYS A 71 0.27 10.01 11.17
C LYS A 71 1.60 9.30 10.95
N LEU A 72 1.80 8.78 9.75
CA LEU A 72 2.96 8.01 9.36
C LEU A 72 3.76 8.76 8.31
N LYS A 73 5.08 8.65 8.41
CA LYS A 73 6.05 9.21 7.47
C LYS A 73 7.13 8.18 7.16
N LYS A 74 8.02 8.53 6.25
CA LYS A 74 9.19 7.71 5.87
C LYS A 74 9.86 7.02 7.06
N GLY A 75 9.98 5.70 6.97
CA GLY A 75 10.59 4.83 7.97
C GLY A 75 9.60 4.23 8.97
N ASP A 76 8.39 4.78 9.08
CA ASP A 76 7.34 4.21 9.92
C ASP A 76 6.79 2.93 9.29
N SER A 77 6.34 2.01 10.14
CA SER A 77 5.63 0.81 9.74
C SER A 77 4.32 0.69 10.51
N TYR A 78 3.36 -0.03 9.95
CA TYR A 78 2.06 -0.25 10.56
C TYR A 78 1.58 -1.67 10.33
N PHE A 79 0.70 -2.13 11.21
CA PHE A 79 0.06 -3.44 11.12
C PHE A 79 -1.43 -3.29 11.36
N ILE A 80 -2.22 -3.90 10.48
CA ILE A 80 -3.67 -3.96 10.54
C ILE A 80 -4.03 -5.43 10.66
N LYS A 81 -4.76 -5.80 11.72
CA LYS A 81 -5.20 -7.18 11.89
C LYS A 81 -6.31 -7.51 10.90
N LYS A 82 -6.50 -8.80 10.68
CA LYS A 82 -7.66 -9.31 9.96
C LYS A 82 -8.96 -8.70 10.52
N ASP A 83 -9.81 -8.26 9.61
CA ASP A 83 -11.13 -7.69 9.84
C ASP A 83 -11.16 -6.36 10.64
N GLU A 84 -10.00 -5.76 10.96
CA GLU A 84 -9.97 -4.40 11.53
C GLU A 84 -10.35 -3.37 10.47
N ILE A 85 -11.34 -2.51 10.81
CA ILE A 85 -11.77 -1.43 9.93
C ILE A 85 -10.67 -0.38 9.88
N HIS A 86 -10.29 0.00 8.66
CA HIS A 86 -9.28 1.03 8.43
C HIS A 86 -9.59 1.89 7.21
N SER A 87 -9.08 3.12 7.22
CA SER A 87 -9.13 4.09 6.12
C SER A 87 -7.83 4.89 6.08
N ALA A 88 -7.57 5.61 4.99
CA ALA A 88 -6.37 6.41 4.88
C ALA A 88 -6.60 7.71 4.11
N LYS A 89 -5.83 8.73 4.46
CA LYS A 89 -5.60 9.94 3.66
C LYS A 89 -4.13 9.99 3.32
N ILE A 90 -3.83 9.84 2.04
CA ILE A 90 -2.48 9.70 1.49
C ILE A 90 -2.14 10.98 0.75
N LYS A 91 -0.95 11.54 1.01
CA LYS A 91 -0.47 12.73 0.30
C LYS A 91 0.23 12.37 -1.01
N ALA A 92 0.09 13.23 -2.01
CA ALA A 92 0.82 13.12 -3.27
C ALA A 92 2.33 12.95 -3.02
N GLY A 93 2.95 12.02 -3.75
CA GLY A 93 4.35 11.63 -3.60
C GLY A 93 4.61 10.52 -2.57
N TYR A 94 3.58 10.01 -1.90
CA TYR A 94 3.69 8.87 -0.98
C TYR A 94 4.10 7.59 -1.71
N LYS A 95 4.99 6.82 -1.07
CA LYS A 95 5.49 5.53 -1.55
C LYS A 95 5.53 4.52 -0.42
N ASP A 96 5.10 3.29 -0.69
CA ASP A 96 5.16 2.21 0.30
C ASP A 96 5.60 0.86 -0.26
N LEU A 97 5.91 -0.02 0.68
CA LEU A 97 5.90 -1.46 0.49
C LEU A 97 4.85 -2.02 1.45
N THR A 98 3.89 -2.76 0.90
CA THR A 98 2.81 -3.37 1.67
C THR A 98 2.75 -4.88 1.41
N LEU A 99 2.61 -5.65 2.48
CA LEU A 99 2.36 -7.09 2.48
C LEU A 99 0.91 -7.34 2.92
N PHE A 100 0.18 -8.08 2.09
CA PHE A 100 -1.15 -8.59 2.42
C PHE A 100 -1.08 -10.08 2.71
N ASP A 101 -1.67 -10.51 3.81
CA ASP A 101 -1.92 -11.92 4.13
C ASP A 101 -3.17 -12.44 3.39
N GLN A 102 -3.18 -12.19 2.08
CA GLN A 102 -4.31 -12.46 1.20
C GLN A 102 -3.84 -12.62 -0.25
N ALA A 103 -3.93 -13.85 -0.75
CA ALA A 103 -3.44 -14.22 -2.08
C ALA A 103 -4.18 -13.54 -3.23
N ASP A 104 -5.43 -13.13 -3.01
CA ASP A 104 -6.35 -12.59 -4.00
C ASP A 104 -6.70 -11.11 -3.75
N ARG A 105 -5.88 -10.39 -2.97
CA ARG A 105 -6.15 -8.98 -2.62
C ARG A 105 -6.25 -8.10 -3.85
N TYR A 106 -5.30 -8.22 -4.78
CA TYR A 106 -5.29 -7.55 -6.07
C TYR A 106 -5.06 -8.53 -7.21
N LYS A 107 -5.65 -8.21 -8.37
CA LYS A 107 -5.37 -8.88 -9.64
C LYS A 107 -4.27 -8.15 -10.39
N GLU A 108 -3.51 -8.89 -11.19
CA GLU A 108 -2.59 -8.30 -12.17
C GLU A 108 -3.38 -7.54 -13.25
N LYS A 109 -2.79 -6.47 -13.78
CA LYS A 109 -3.36 -5.64 -14.85
C LYS A 109 -3.18 -6.24 -16.23
#